data_AF-A0A0F9Q4A7-F1
#
_entry.id   AF-A0A0F9Q4A7-F1
#
_cell.length_a   1.000
_cell.length_b   1.000
_cell.length_c   1.000
_cell.angle_alpha   90.00
_cell.angle_beta   90.00
_cell.angle_gamma   90.00
#
_symmetry.space_group_name_H-M   'P 1'
#
loop_
_entity.id
_entity.type
_entity.pdbx_description
1 polymer ?
#
loop_
_entity_poly.entity_id
_entity_poly.type
_entity_poly.pdbx_seq_one_letter_code
_entity_poly.pdbx_strand_id
1 'polypeptide(L)' 'MNKKLRKKCGKCRKERELEDFHIAKKGECGRQWACKKCVSKERKSHRLFMSRPTGKTSIRGMDRWF' A
#
# COMPACT_ATOMS: atom_id res chain seq x y z
N MET A 1 -30.78 7.92 -11.10
CA MET A 1 -30.21 8.35 -9.80
C MET A 1 -28.85 7.68 -9.60
N ASN A 2 -27.73 8.40 -9.79
CA ASN A 2 -26.39 7.83 -9.62
C ASN A 2 -25.99 7.89 -8.14
N LYS A 3 -26.27 6.81 -7.41
CA LYS A 3 -25.92 6.69 -5.99
C LYS A 3 -24.40 6.50 -5.88
N LYS A 4 -23.67 7.58 -5.59
CA LYS A 4 -22.22 7.52 -5.32
C LYS A 4 -22.00 6.78 -4.00
N LEU A 5 -21.50 5.54 -4.08
CA LEU A 5 -21.14 4.78 -2.89
C LEU A 5 -19.90 5.39 -2.23
N ARG A 6 -20.06 5.81 -0.98
CA ARG A 6 -19.00 6.35 -0.12
C ARG A 6 -18.67 5.35 0.98
N LYS A 7 -17.39 5.29 1.36
CA LYS A 7 -16.88 4.46 2.44
C LYS A 7 -15.96 5.29 3.33
N LYS A 8 -16.03 5.06 4.64
CA LYS A 8 -15.12 5.66 5.62
C LYS A 8 -13.77 4.94 5.58
N CYS A 9 -12.68 5.69 5.42
CA CYS A 9 -11.33 5.15 5.48
C CYS A 9 -10.95 4.82 6.93
N GLY A 10 -10.50 3.60 7.21
CA GLY A 10 -10.10 3.21 8.57
C GLY A 10 -8.84 3.93 9.09
N LYS A 11 -7.95 4.41 8.20
CA LYS A 11 -6.76 5.18 8.60
C LYS A 11 -7.04 6.65 8.90
N CYS A 12 -7.57 7.38 7.92
CA CYS A 12 -7.79 8.82 8.07
C CYS A 12 -9.17 9.18 8.59
N ARG A 13 -10.06 8.19 8.78
CA ARG A 13 -11.45 8.36 9.27
C ARG A 13 -12.32 9.31 8.44
N LYS A 14 -11.86 9.69 7.23
CA LYS A 14 -12.59 10.51 6.27
C LYS A 14 -13.43 9.65 5.34
N GLU A 15 -14.60 10.15 4.98
CA GLU A 15 -15.43 9.57 3.93
C GLU A 15 -14.83 9.86 2.56
N ARG A 16 -14.77 8.82 1.73
CA ARG A 16 -14.22 8.86 0.38
C ARG A 16 -15.11 8.02 -0.54
N GLU A 17 -15.10 8.32 -1.83
CA GLU A 17 -15.78 7.48 -2.83
C GLU A 17 -15.10 6.12 -2.93
N LEU A 18 -15.85 5.05 -3.24
CA LEU A 18 -15.29 3.70 -3.40
C LEU A 18 -14.17 3.63 -4.45
N GLU A 19 -14.18 4.54 -5.42
CA GLU A 19 -13.14 4.70 -6.44
C GLU A 19 -11.80 5.18 -5.86
N ASP A 20 -11.81 5.87 -4.72
CA ASP A 20 -10.61 6.29 -3.98
C ASP A 20 -10.02 5.16 -3.13
N PHE A 21 -10.62 3.96 -3.14
CA PHE A 21 -10.10 2.76 -2.49
C PHE A 21 -9.54 1.77 -3.52
N HIS A 22 -8.40 1.15 -3.19
CA HIS A 22 -7.84 0.08 -4.02
C HIS A 22 -8.75 -1.16 -3.99
N ILE A 23 -8.85 -1.84 -5.13
CA ILE A 23 -9.50 -3.14 -5.23
C ILE A 23 -8.61 -4.14 -4.50
N ALA A 24 -9.20 -4.90 -3.59
CA ALA A 24 -8.50 -5.91 -2.79
C ALA A 24 -9.05 -7.29 -3.17
N LYS A 25 -8.17 -8.20 -3.62
CA LYS A 25 -8.56 -9.58 -3.98
C LYS A 25 -8.91 -10.45 -2.76
N LYS A 26 -8.47 -10.07 -1.55
CA LYS A 26 -8.62 -10.86 -0.32
C LYS A 26 -9.32 -10.09 0.82
N GLY A 27 -10.38 -9.34 0.53
CA GLY A 27 -11.12 -8.60 1.59
C GLY A 27 -12.62 -8.85 1.50
N GLU A 28 -13.31 -8.90 2.65
CA GLU A 28 -14.75 -9.12 2.77
C GLU A 28 -15.60 -8.22 1.85
N CYS A 29 -15.14 -7.01 1.55
CA CYS A 29 -15.87 -6.06 0.70
C CYS A 29 -15.23 -5.85 -0.69
N GLY A 30 -14.22 -6.65 -1.08
CA GLY A 30 -13.46 -6.48 -2.34
C GLY A 30 -12.69 -5.16 -2.47
N ARG A 31 -12.67 -4.32 -1.42
CA ARG A 31 -12.04 -3.01 -1.38
C ARG A 31 -11.19 -2.91 -0.12
N GLN A 32 -10.03 -2.27 -0.23
CA GLN A 32 -9.17 -2.04 0.92
C GLN A 32 -9.86 -1.23 2.03
N TRP A 33 -9.40 -1.43 3.26
CA TRP A 33 -9.87 -0.73 4.44
C TRP A 33 -9.37 0.73 4.50
N ALA A 34 -8.25 1.02 3.81
CA ALA A 34 -7.65 2.33 3.70
C ALA A 34 -7.79 2.91 2.28
N CYS A 35 -7.91 4.24 2.17
CA CYS A 35 -7.94 4.92 0.88
C CYS A 35 -6.56 4.99 0.22
N LYS A 36 -6.54 5.19 -1.11
CA LYS A 36 -5.33 5.32 -1.95
C LYS A 36 -4.30 6.29 -1.37
N LYS A 37 -4.76 7.44 -0.84
CA LYS A 37 -3.89 8.44 -0.21
C LYS A 37 -3.17 7.91 1.03
N CYS A 38 -3.88 7.18 1.88
CA CYS A 38 -3.31 6.60 3.09
C CYS A 38 -2.30 5.48 2.76
N VAL A 39 -2.61 4.64 1.78
CA VAL A 39 -1.70 3.60 1.29
C VAL A 39 -0.45 4.22 0.66
N SER A 40 -0.61 5.28 -0.14
CA SER A 40 0.51 6.00 -0.75
C SER A 40 1.43 6.66 0.29
N LYS A 41 0.85 7.28 1.34
CA LYS A 41 1.62 7.84 2.46
C LYS A 41 2.46 6.79 3.18
N GLU A 42 1.90 5.61 3.45
CA GLU A 42 2.63 4.51 4.09
C GLU A 42 3.80 4.00 3.24
N ARG A 43 3.62 3.90 1.91
CA ARG A 43 4.74 3.56 1.01
C ARG A 43 5.83 4.63 1.00
N LYS A 44 5.46 5.91 1.05
CA LYS A 44 6.43 7.03 1.09
C LYS A 44 7.19 7.07 2.41
N SER A 45 6.53 6.89 3.55
CA SER A 45 7.22 6.82 4.85
C SER A 45 8.17 5.63 4.90
N HIS A 46 7.78 4.48 4.34
CA HIS A 46 8.66 3.33 4.21
C HIS A 46 9.87 3.66 3.31
N ARG A 47 9.69 4.43 2.24
CA ARG A 47 10.81 4.84 1.36
C ARG A 47 11.78 5.81 2.03
N LEU A 48 11.26 6.76 2.83
CA LEU A 48 12.08 7.72 3.57
C LEU A 48 12.81 7.06 4.76
N PHE A 49 12.22 6.03 5.36
CA PHE A 49 12.84 5.25 6.43
C PHE A 49 13.82 4.18 5.89
N MET A 50 13.58 3.63 4.68
CA MET A 50 14.45 2.67 3.99
C MET A 50 15.68 3.30 3.31
N SER A 51 15.95 4.58 3.58
CA SER A 51 17.31 5.14 3.50
C SER A 51 18.25 4.48 4.53
N ARG A 52 17.71 3.76 5.51
CA ARG A 52 18.46 2.89 6.42
C ARG A 52 18.66 1.53 5.73
N PRO A 53 19.91 1.10 5.47
CA PRO A 53 20.18 -0.12 4.73
C PRO A 53 19.75 -1.30 5.58
N THR A 54 18.56 -1.86 5.31
CA THR A 54 18.28 -3.22 5.74
C THR A 54 19.09 -4.11 4.80
N GLY A 55 20.30 -4.48 5.22
CA GLY A 55 21.14 -5.45 4.55
C GLY A 55 20.36 -6.75 4.36
N LYS A 56 19.75 -6.90 3.18
CA LYS A 56 19.44 -8.20 2.61
C LYS A 56 20.56 -8.44 1.62
N THR A 57 21.66 -8.98 2.10
CA THR A 57 22.75 -9.47 1.26
C THR A 57 22.15 -10.54 0.36
N SER A 58 21.85 -10.19 -0.89
CA SER A 58 21.56 -11.13 -1.95
C SER A 58 22.88 -11.81 -2.32
N ILE A 59 23.30 -12.82 -1.54
CA ILE A 59 24.42 -13.69 -1.93
C ILE A 59 23.93 -14.76 -2.91
N ARG A 60 23.65 -14.36 -4.16
CA ARG A 60 23.60 -15.28 -5.31
C ARG A 60 24.33 -14.62 -6.47
N GLY A 61 25.64 -14.83 -6.51
CA GLY A 61 26.51 -14.31 -7.56
C GLY A 61 27.93 -14.13 -7.05
N MET A 62 28.69 -15.21 -6.98
CA MET A 62 30.15 -15.14 -6.97
C MET A 62 30.65 -16.24 -7.91
N ASP A 63 30.79 -15.88 -9.19
CA ASP A 63 31.73 -16.50 -10.10
C ASP A 63 33.11 -16.45 -9.45
N ARG A 64 33.68 -17.63 -9.16
CA ARG A 64 35.07 -17.72 -8.71
C ARG A 64 35.84 -18.56 -9.69
N TRP A 65 36.61 -17.84 -10.49
CA TRP A 65 37.80 -18.31 -11.18
C TRP A 65 38.69 -19.10 -10.21
N PHE A 66 38.94 -20.37 -10.53
CA PHE A 66 40.19 -21.10 -10.31
C PHE A 66 40.26 -22.23 -11.34
#